data_AF-A0A9W4UVB7-F1
#
_entry.id   AF-A0A9W4UVB7-F1
#
_cell.length_a   1.000
_cell.length_b   1.000
_cell.length_c   1.000
_cell.angle_alpha   90.00
_cell.angle_beta   90.00
_cell.angle_gamma   90.00
#
_symmetry.space_group_name_H-M   'P 1'
#
loop_
_entity.id
_entity.type
_entity.pdbx_description
1 polymer ?
#
loop_
_entity_poly.entity_id
_entity_poly.type
_entity_poly.pdbx_seq_one_letter_code
_entity_poly.pdbx_strand_id
1 'polypeptide(L)' 'MGFRVVYCANCDRVLGRYNTEFYDEDRLGEILKTGHSEHVREGHEIEIRTG' A
#
# COMPACT_ATOMS: atom_id res chain seq x y z
N MET A 1 16.43 -7.07 -4.51
CA MET A 1 15.26 -7.41 -3.69
C MET A 1 14.69 -6.12 -3.13
N GLY A 2 13.62 -5.62 -3.74
CA GLY A 2 13.00 -4.33 -3.38
C GLY A 2 11.71 -4.57 -2.58
N PHE A 3 11.51 -3.77 -1.53
CA PHE A 3 10.27 -3.80 -0.76
C PHE A 3 9.53 -2.49 -0.99
N ARG A 4 8.22 -2.58 -1.22
CA ARG A 4 7.31 -1.45 -1.27
C ARG A 4 6.62 -1.32 0.08
N VAL A 5 6.88 -0.22 0.76
CA VAL A 5 6.19 0.12 2.01
C VAL A 5 4.98 0.97 1.66
N VAL A 6 3.82 0.51 2.09
CA VAL A 6 2.57 1.25 1.99
C VAL A 6 2.40 2.07 3.26
N TYR A 7 2.39 3.39 3.09
CA TYR A 7 2.19 4.37 4.13
C TYR A 7 0.87 5.10 3.91
N CYS A 8 0.08 5.29 4.96
CA CYS A 8 -1.08 6.15 4.92
C CYS A 8 -0.73 7.50 5.52
N ALA A 9 -0.76 8.56 4.70
CA ALA A 9 -0.50 9.92 5.17
C ALA A 9 -1.64 10.44 6.06
N ASN A 10 -2.88 10.01 5.82
CA ASN A 10 -4.03 10.39 6.64
C ASN A 10 -4.00 9.76 8.05
N CYS A 11 -3.53 8.52 8.15
CA CYS A 11 -3.45 7.80 9.42
C CYS A 11 -2.08 7.90 10.10
N ASP A 12 -1.14 8.60 9.45
CA ASP A 12 0.27 8.74 9.84
C ASP A 12 0.92 7.40 10.27
N ARG A 13 0.61 6.33 9.54
CA ARG A 13 1.06 4.98 9.89
C ARG A 13 1.38 4.13 8.67
N VAL A 14 2.27 3.16 8.89
CA VAL A 14 2.54 2.09 7.93
C VAL A 14 1.36 1.12 7.92
N LEU A 15 0.80 0.92 6.73
CA LEU A 15 -0.29 -0.02 6.47
C LEU A 15 0.24 -1.43 6.20
N GLY A 16 1.37 -1.53 5.48
CA GLY A 16 1.99 -2.82 5.16
C GLY A 16 3.31 -2.68 4.43
N ARG A 17 4.08 -3.77 4.41
CA ARG A 17 5.30 -3.90 3.60
C ARG A 17 5.14 -5.08 2.66
N TYR A 18 5.30 -4.84 1.37
CA TYR A 18 5.07 -5.83 0.32
C TYR A 18 6.35 -6.04 -0.49
N ASN A 19 6.67 -7.29 -0.76
CA ASN A 19 7.81 -7.67 -1.58
C ASN A 19 7.46 -7.49 -3.05
N THR A 20 8.22 -6.68 -3.79
CA THR A 20 7.93 -6.45 -5.23
C THR A 20 8.25 -7.65 -6.09
N GLU A 21 9.01 -8.61 -5.58
CA GLU A 21 9.32 -9.88 -6.28
C GLU A 21 8.18 -10.90 -6.23
N PHE A 22 7.24 -10.75 -5.29
CA PHE A 22 6.09 -11.65 -5.14
C PHE A 22 4.76 -10.94 -5.45
N TYR A 23 4.74 -9.62 -5.29
CA TYR A 23 3.58 -8.77 -5.52
C TYR A 23 3.92 -7.75 -6.60
N ASP A 24 3.49 -8.05 -7.82
CA ASP A 24 3.44 -7.09 -8.93
C ASP A 24 2.55 -5.90 -8.59
N GLU A 25 2.75 -4.79 -9.30
CA GLU A 25 2.06 -3.51 -9.06
C GLU A 25 0.53 -3.65 -9.10
N ASP A 26 0.03 -4.45 -10.03
CA ASP A 26 -1.39 -4.79 -10.17
C ASP A 26 -1.93 -5.51 -8.92
N ARG A 27 -1.21 -6.53 -8.43
CA ARG A 27 -1.59 -7.25 -7.21
C ARG A 27 -1.50 -6.37 -5.97
N LEU A 28 -0.50 -5.51 -5.90
CA LEU A 28 -0.36 -4.54 -4.83
C LEU A 28 -1.53 -3.56 -4.82
N GLY A 29 -1.94 -3.08 -5.99
CA GLY A 29 -3.14 -2.26 -6.18
C GLY A 29 -4.42 -2.95 -5.73
N GLU A 30 -4.60 -4.23 -6.05
CA GLU A 30 -5.74 -5.04 -5.59
C GLU A 30 -5.73 -5.25 -4.07
N ILE A 31 -4.56 -5.55 -3.48
CA ILE A 31 -4.44 -5.71 -2.02
C ILE A 31 -4.70 -4.39 -1.29
N LEU A 32 -4.24 -3.27 -1.85
CA LEU A 32 -4.57 -1.93 -1.37
C LEU A 32 -6.07 -1.65 -1.48
N LYS A 33 -6.68 -1.96 -2.63
CA LYS A 33 -8.11 -1.77 -2.87
C LYS A 33 -9.01 -2.69 -2.06
N THR A 34 -8.56 -3.89 -1.67
CA THR A 34 -9.34 -4.85 -0.87
C THR A 34 -9.02 -4.74 0.61
N GLY A 35 -7.75 -4.83 0.99
CA GLY A 35 -7.27 -4.83 2.38
C GLY A 35 -7.24 -3.43 3.02
N HIS A 36 -7.06 -2.38 2.21
CA HIS A 36 -7.16 -0.97 2.63
C HIS A 36 -8.29 -0.24 1.91
N SER A 37 -9.29 -1.00 1.41
CA SER A 37 -10.54 -0.52 0.79
C SER A 37 -11.16 0.62 1.58
N GLU A 38 -11.19 0.50 2.90
CA GLU A 38 -11.75 1.50 3.81
C GLU A 38 -11.00 2.82 3.71
N HIS A 39 -9.66 2.78 3.67
CA HIS A 39 -8.83 3.99 3.57
C HIS A 39 -8.96 4.62 2.17
N VAL A 40 -8.99 3.81 1.11
CA VAL A 40 -9.19 4.30 -0.27
C VAL A 40 -10.59 4.90 -0.45
N ARG A 41 -11.63 4.30 0.15
CA ARG A 41 -13.00 4.81 0.11
C ARG A 41 -13.18 6.09 0.93
N GLU A 42 -12.49 6.21 2.05
CA GLU A 42 -12.43 7.43 2.87
C GLU A 42 -11.60 8.55 2.22
N GLY A 43 -10.93 8.28 1.09
CA GLY A 43 -10.10 9.26 0.37
C GLY A 43 -8.75 9.50 1.03
N HIS A 44 -8.26 8.55 1.83
CA HIS A 44 -6.95 8.63 2.44
C HIS A 44 -5.85 8.56 1.39
N GLU A 45 -4.90 9.47 1.50
CA GLU A 45 -3.70 9.47 0.67
C GLU A 45 -2.77 8.34 1.12
N ILE A 46 -2.60 7.36 0.23
CA ILE A 46 -1.70 6.22 0.42
C ILE A 46 -0.47 6.43 -0.45
N GLU A 47 0.69 6.51 0.19
CA GLU A 47 1.99 6.60 -0.46
C GLU A 47 2.65 5.22 -0.51
N ILE A 48 3.19 4.86 -1.67
CA ILE A 48 4.02 3.67 -1.82
C ILE A 48 5.47 4.13 -1.91
N ARG A 49 6.27 3.81 -0.89
CA ARG A 49 7.71 4.13 -0.86
C ARG A 49 8.53 2.89 -1.15
N THR A 50 9.42 2.96 -2.13
CA THR A 50 10.45 1.95 -2.37
C THR A 50 11.66 2.24 -1.50
N GLY A 51 12.02 1.27 -0.65
CA GLY A 51 13.23 1.27 0.17
C GLY A 51 14.36 0.49 -0.47
#